data_AF-A0A379JI27-F1
#
_entry.id   AF-A0A379JI27-F1
#
_cell.length_a   1.000
_cell.length_b   1.000
_cell.length_c   1.000
_cell.angle_alpha   90.00
_cell.angle_beta   90.00
_cell.angle_gamma   90.00
#
_symmetry.space_group_name_H-M   'P 1'
#
loop_
_entity.id
_entity.type
_entity.pdbx_description
1 polymer ?
#
loop_
_entity_poly.entity_id
_entity_poly.type
_entity_poly.pdbx_seq_one_letter_code
_entity_poly.pdbx_strand_id
1 'polypeptide(L)'
;MTDQNPGFLRNDWFGPESFAAAIAGLICISLPYIGWLPNDAVWAILAPALAGSALLPFAGTARRIGVGFVTAFAGFVVVLIAFLIGLAIGHLF
;
A
#
# COMPACT_ATOMS: atom_id res chain seq x y z
N MET A 1 -35.37 -0.48 -22.81
CA MET A 1 -34.11 -1.23 -22.72
C MET A 1 -33.15 -0.36 -21.91
N THR A 2 -33.40 -0.23 -20.60
CA THR A 2 -32.71 -0.95 -19.50
C THR A 2 -31.23 -0.57 -19.35
N ASP A 3 -31.00 0.31 -18.38
CA ASP A 3 -29.88 0.37 -17.43
C ASP A 3 -28.45 0.32 -17.96
N GLN A 4 -27.87 1.50 -18.23
CA GLN A 4 -26.45 1.73 -18.02
C GLN A 4 -26.25 3.10 -17.37
N ASN A 5 -26.55 3.17 -16.06
CA ASN A 5 -25.75 4.04 -15.20
C ASN A 5 -24.44 3.27 -14.99
N PRO A 6 -23.31 3.61 -15.65
CA PRO A 6 -22.05 2.90 -15.45
C PRO A 6 -21.51 3.36 -14.10
N GLY A 7 -22.13 2.87 -13.02
CA GLY A 7 -21.59 2.98 -11.69
C GLY A 7 -20.23 2.33 -11.75
N PHE A 8 -19.18 3.16 -11.77
CA PHE A 8 -17.78 2.87 -11.48
C PHE A 8 -17.62 1.44 -10.96
N LEU A 9 -17.45 0.46 -11.86
CA LEU A 9 -17.49 -0.94 -11.47
C LEU A 9 -16.26 -1.17 -10.61
N ARG A 10 -16.48 -1.63 -9.38
CA ARG A 10 -15.44 -1.96 -8.40
C ARG A 10 -14.36 -2.89 -8.99
N ASN A 11 -14.70 -3.64 -10.04
CA ASN A 11 -13.79 -4.46 -10.86
C ASN A 11 -12.70 -3.66 -11.60
N ASP A 12 -12.82 -2.35 -11.78
CA ASP A 12 -11.77 -1.55 -12.41
C ASP A 12 -10.67 -1.13 -11.43
N TRP A 13 -10.92 -1.25 -10.13
CA TRP A 13 -10.00 -0.82 -9.07
C TRP A 13 -9.05 -1.93 -8.62
N PHE A 14 -9.48 -3.18 -8.76
CA PHE A 14 -8.75 -4.35 -8.26
C PHE A 14 -8.45 -5.33 -9.40
N GLY A 15 -7.20 -5.78 -9.47
CA GLY A 15 -6.70 -6.74 -10.47
C GLY A 15 -5.39 -7.39 -10.03
N PRO A 16 -4.87 -8.41 -10.74
CA PRO A 16 -3.60 -9.05 -10.40
C PRO A 16 -2.42 -8.07 -10.28
N GLU A 17 -2.44 -6.99 -11.06
CA GLU A 17 -1.49 -5.88 -11.00
C GLU A 17 -1.49 -5.16 -9.64
N SER A 18 -2.65 -5.04 -8.99
CA SER A 18 -2.76 -4.41 -7.66
C SER A 18 -2.13 -5.29 -6.57
N PHE A 19 -2.22 -6.61 -6.72
CA PHE A 19 -1.57 -7.55 -5.81
C PHE A 19 -0.05 -7.53 -5.98
N ALA A 20 0.45 -7.57 -7.22
CA ALA A 20 1.87 -7.46 -7.52
C ALA A 20 2.46 -6.12 -7.01
N ALA A 21 1.74 -5.01 -7.23
CA ALA A 21 2.12 -3.69 -6.72
C ALA A 21 2.13 -3.64 -5.18
N ALA A 22 1.18 -4.30 -4.52
CA ALA A 22 1.17 -4.37 -3.07
C ALA A 22 2.41 -5.12 -2.52
N ILE A 23 2.78 -6.24 -3.13
CA ILE A 23 4.00 -6.98 -2.76
C ILE A 23 5.23 -6.10 -2.99
N ALA A 24 5.34 -5.44 -4.15
CA ALA A 24 6.45 -4.54 -4.45
C ALA A 24 6.55 -3.37 -3.45
N GLY A 25 5.40 -2.81 -3.04
CA GLY A 25 5.32 -1.78 -2.01
C GLY A 25 5.80 -2.27 -0.65
N LEU A 26 5.41 -3.48 -0.24
CA LEU A 26 5.88 -4.10 1.02
C LEU A 26 7.38 -4.38 0.99
N ILE A 27 7.92 -4.82 -0.15
CA ILE A 27 9.38 -5.00 -0.32
C ILE A 27 10.10 -3.66 -0.19
N CYS A 28 9.60 -2.60 -0.83
CA CYS A 28 10.17 -1.26 -0.67
C CYS A 28 10.22 -0.82 0.80
N ILE A 29 9.12 -1.02 1.53
CA ILE A 29 9.03 -0.68 2.95
C ILE A 29 9.97 -1.55 3.79
N SER A 30 10.21 -2.81 3.42
CA SER A 30 11.04 -3.73 4.20
C SER A 30 12.54 -3.54 4.01
N LEU A 31 12.97 -2.95 2.88
CA LEU A 31 14.39 -2.77 2.52
C LEU A 31 15.28 -2.14 3.63
N PRO A 32 14.85 -1.06 4.33
CA PRO A 32 15.64 -0.49 5.43
C PRO A 32 15.77 -1.44 6.61
N TYR A 33 14.71 -2.21 6.91
CA TYR A 33 14.66 -3.13 8.05
C TYR A 33 15.48 -4.41 7.83
N ILE A 34 15.69 -4.82 6.58
CA ILE A 34 16.54 -5.98 6.23
C ILE A 34 18.02 -5.61 6.03
N GLY A 35 18.40 -4.34 6.26
CA GLY A 35 19.77 -3.85 6.14
C GLY A 35 20.27 -3.69 4.69
N TRP A 36 19.36 -3.70 3.71
CA TRP A 36 19.71 -3.48 2.30
C TRP A 36 19.74 -1.99 1.93
N LEU A 37 19.04 -1.14 2.69
CA LEU A 37 19.12 0.31 2.59
C LEU A 37 19.54 0.93 3.94
N PRO A 38 20.10 2.16 3.90
CA PRO A 38 20.33 2.96 5.09
C PRO A 38 19.04 3.13 5.93
N ASN A 39 19.15 3.13 7.25
CA ASN A 39 18.00 3.27 8.15
C ASN A 39 17.29 4.63 8.04
N ASP A 40 17.97 5.64 7.52
CA ASP A 40 17.44 6.98 7.23
C ASP A 40 16.76 7.08 5.86
N ALA A 41 16.65 5.97 5.11
CA ALA A 41 15.94 5.89 3.83
C ALA A 41 14.42 5.90 4.01
N VAL A 42 13.88 6.89 4.72
CA VAL A 42 12.44 7.14 4.90
C VAL A 42 11.71 7.22 3.55
N TRP A 43 12.42 7.65 2.51
CA TRP A 43 11.95 7.67 1.13
C TRP A 43 11.51 6.29 0.63
N ALA A 44 12.14 5.19 1.06
CA ALA A 44 11.74 3.83 0.68
C ALA A 44 10.39 3.42 1.29
N ILE A 45 10.06 3.98 2.47
CA ILE A 45 8.79 3.77 3.16
C ILE A 45 7.69 4.65 2.54
N LEU A 46 8.02 5.90 2.18
CA LEU A 46 7.07 6.86 1.62
C LEU A 46 6.83 6.69 0.12
N ALA A 47 7.79 6.14 -0.64
CA ALA A 47 7.69 5.99 -2.08
C ALA A 47 6.44 5.22 -2.53
N PRO A 48 6.05 4.09 -1.91
CA PRO A 48 4.79 3.41 -2.23
C PRO A 48 3.57 4.31 -1.99
N ALA A 49 3.51 5.04 -0.89
CA ALA A 49 2.39 5.94 -0.62
C ALA A 49 2.29 7.07 -1.65
N LEU A 50 3.41 7.71 -1.98
CA LEU A 50 3.49 8.80 -2.94
C LEU A 50 3.18 8.32 -4.37
N ALA A 51 3.83 7.23 -4.82
CA ALA A 51 3.57 6.63 -6.12
C ALA A 51 2.12 6.14 -6.23
N GLY A 52 1.60 5.51 -5.17
CA GLY A 52 0.23 5.08 -5.07
C GLY A 52 -0.76 6.24 -5.26
N SER A 53 -0.58 7.31 -4.47
CA SER A 53 -1.44 8.50 -4.52
C SER A 53 -1.41 9.21 -5.88
N ALA A 54 -0.22 9.29 -6.50
CA ALA A 54 -0.05 9.88 -7.82
C ALA A 54 -0.75 9.08 -8.92
N LEU A 55 -0.85 7.75 -8.76
CA LEU A 55 -1.42 6.85 -9.77
C LEU A 55 -2.94 6.69 -9.69
N LEU A 56 -3.57 7.00 -8.55
CA LEU A 56 -5.03 6.94 -8.35
C LEU A 56 -5.89 7.75 -9.35
N PRO A 57 -5.52 9.00 -9.74
CA PRO A 57 -6.35 9.79 -10.66
C PRO A 57 -6.40 9.21 -12.08
N PHE A 58 -5.44 8.38 -12.48
CA PHE A 58 -5.42 7.74 -13.80
C PHE A 58 -6.48 6.63 -13.90
N ALA A 59 -6.70 6.10 -15.12
CA ALA A 59 -7.64 5.01 -15.38
C ALA A 59 -6.91 3.70 -15.71
N GLY A 60 -7.62 2.57 -15.56
CA GLY A 60 -7.10 1.25 -15.94
C GLY A 60 -5.97 0.73 -15.04
N THR A 61 -4.97 0.09 -15.64
CA THR A 61 -3.86 -0.57 -14.95
C THR A 61 -3.08 0.37 -14.03
N ALA A 62 -2.90 1.64 -14.42
CA ALA A 62 -2.21 2.63 -13.59
C ALA A 62 -2.91 2.83 -12.24
N ARG A 63 -4.25 2.97 -12.24
CA ARG A 63 -5.03 3.08 -11.00
C ARG A 63 -4.89 1.85 -10.13
N ARG A 64 -4.95 0.66 -10.73
CA ARG A 64 -4.88 -0.62 -10.00
C ARG A 64 -3.52 -0.82 -9.34
N ILE A 65 -2.43 -0.45 -10.01
CA ILE A 65 -1.09 -0.37 -9.41
C ILE A 65 -1.08 0.63 -8.25
N GLY A 66 -1.69 1.81 -8.46
CA GLY A 66 -1.81 2.83 -7.42
C GLY A 66 -2.52 2.32 -6.16
N VAL A 67 -3.65 1.63 -6.34
CA VAL A 67 -4.40 0.98 -5.26
C VAL A 67 -3.53 -0.02 -4.52
N GLY A 68 -2.76 -0.86 -5.23
CA GLY A 68 -1.84 -1.83 -4.64
C GLY A 68 -0.77 -1.18 -3.75
N PHE A 69 -0.17 -0.08 -4.19
CA PHE A 69 0.82 0.63 -3.37
C PHE A 69 0.19 1.31 -2.14
N VAL A 70 -1.01 1.89 -2.29
CA VAL A 70 -1.74 2.48 -1.16
C VAL A 70 -2.14 1.42 -0.14
N THR A 71 -2.59 0.24 -0.59
CA THR A 71 -2.96 -0.85 0.33
C THR A 71 -1.76 -1.44 1.05
N ALA A 72 -0.60 -1.55 0.39
CA ALA A 72 0.65 -1.95 1.06
C ALA A 72 1.03 -1.00 2.20
N PHE A 73 0.97 0.31 1.94
CA PHE A 73 1.28 1.32 2.95
C PHE A 73 0.24 1.32 4.09
N ALA A 74 -1.05 1.24 3.77
CA ALA A 74 -2.11 1.13 4.77
C ALA A 74 -1.93 -0.10 5.66
N GLY A 75 -1.60 -1.26 5.06
CA GLY A 75 -1.29 -2.49 5.79
C GLY A 75 -0.10 -2.31 6.73
N PHE A 76 0.98 -1.67 6.28
CA PHE A 76 2.13 -1.35 7.11
C PHE A 76 1.75 -0.48 8.32
N VAL A 77 0.95 0.58 8.13
CA VAL A 77 0.50 1.45 9.23
C VAL A 77 -0.32 0.67 10.26
N VAL A 78 -1.24 -0.19 9.81
CA VAL A 78 -2.04 -1.03 10.72
C VAL A 78 -1.16 -1.97 11.53
N VAL A 79 -0.19 -2.63 10.88
CA VAL A 79 0.75 -3.53 11.57
C VAL A 79 1.63 -2.77 12.56
N LEU A 80 2.09 -1.56 12.20
CA LEU A 80 2.89 -0.71 13.08
C LEU A 80 2.10 -0.35 14.35
N ILE A 81 0.83 0.05 14.21
CA ILE A 81 -0.04 0.36 15.35
C ILE A 81 -0.24 -0.87 16.22
N ALA A 82 -0.55 -2.03 15.62
CA ALA A 82 -0.73 -3.28 16.36
C ALA A 82 0.54 -3.68 17.14
N PHE A 83 1.71 -3.50 16.52
CA PHE A 83 3.00 -3.76 17.15
C PHE A 83 3.25 -2.82 18.35
N LEU A 84 2.98 -1.52 18.20
CA LEU A 84 3.13 -0.55 19.28
C LEU A 84 2.18 -0.85 20.45
N ILE A 85 0.93 -1.24 20.17
CA ILE A 85 -0.02 -1.67 21.20
C ILE A 85 0.49 -2.93 21.91
N GLY A 86 0.98 -3.92 21.17
CA GLY A 86 1.55 -5.13 21.75
C GLY A 86 2.74 -4.84 22.66
N LEU A 87 3.62 -3.94 22.25
CA LEU A 87 4.77 -3.50 23.05
C LEU A 87 4.32 -2.72 24.30
N ALA A 88 3.30 -1.88 24.17
CA ALA A 88 2.67 -1.17 25.28
C ALA A 88 1.92 -2.11 26.24
N ILE A 89 1.41 -3.25 25.80
CA ILE A 89 0.86 -4.24 26.72
C ILE A 89 1.99 -5.02 27.38
N GLY A 90 3.02 -5.40 26.62
CA GLY A 90 4.17 -6.16 27.11
C GLY A 90 4.96 -5.46 28.21
N HIS A 91 5.12 -4.14 28.17
CA HIS A 91 5.84 -3.41 29.23
C HIS A 91 5.09 -3.33 30.57
N LEU A 92 3.80 -3.69 30.61
CA LEU A 92 2.99 -3.68 31.83
C LEU A 92 3.15 -4.96 32.67
N PHE A 93 3.84 -5.97 32.15
CA PHE A 93 4.08 -7.27 32.79
C PHE A 93 5.58 -7.54 32.90
#